data_AF-A0A958V899-F1
#
_entry.id   AF-A0A958V899-F1
#
_cell.length_a   1.000
_cell.length_b   1.000
_cell.length_c   1.000
_cell.angle_alpha   90.00
_cell.angle_beta   90.00
_cell.angle_gamma   90.00
#
_symmetry.space_group_name_H-M   'P 1'
#
loop_
_entity.id
_entity.type
_entity.pdbx_description
1 polymer ?
#
loop_
_entity_poly.entity_id
_entity_poly.type
_entity_poly.pdbx_seq_one_letter_code
_entity_poly.pdbx_strand_id
1 'polypeptide(L)'
;GYIIVSPSLWYHDKMMFQIKDDLKQTGAKTKVYFTVGDREVNNQWNMPDDLKSFVEKLKKREIKELDIKLEIGENETHNSIFPSALSNGLRFVFDGI
;
A
#
# COMPACT_ATOMS: atom_id res chain seq x y z
N GLY A 1 -0.71 7.34 -11.14
CA GLY A 1 -0.68 6.16 -10.26
C GLY A 1 0.25 6.43 -9.11
N TYR A 2 0.16 5.62 -8.05
CA TYR A 2 0.93 5.78 -6.82
C TYR A 2 1.69 4.49 -6.50
N ILE A 3 2.91 4.63 -5.99
CA ILE A 3 3.73 3.54 -5.46
C ILE A 3 3.94 3.87 -3.98
N ILE A 4 3.38 3.05 -3.11
CA ILE A 4 3.39 3.24 -1.66
C ILE A 4 4.19 2.09 -1.05
N VAL A 5 5.39 2.42 -0.57
CA VAL A 5 6.39 1.47 -0.07
C VAL A 5 6.50 1.61 1.43
N SER A 6 6.31 0.51 2.15
CA SER A 6 6.47 0.39 3.60
C SER A 6 5.86 1.58 4.37
N PRO A 7 4.58 1.91 4.14
CA PRO A 7 3.96 3.06 4.78
C PRO A 7 3.90 2.85 6.28
N SER A 8 4.31 3.85 7.05
CA SER A 8 4.28 3.83 8.53
C SER A 8 2.86 4.00 9.06
N LEU A 9 1.97 3.05 8.77
CA LEU A 9 0.55 3.09 9.16
C LEU A 9 0.32 3.05 10.67
N TRP A 10 1.32 2.63 11.45
CA TRP A 10 1.34 2.67 12.90
C TRP A 10 1.51 4.09 13.47
N TYR A 11 1.96 5.05 12.65
CA TYR A 11 2.22 6.42 13.08
C TYR A 11 0.97 7.10 13.67
N HIS A 12 1.19 7.88 14.72
CA HIS A 12 0.18 8.69 15.41
C HIS A 12 -1.12 7.92 15.69
N ASP A 13 -1.01 6.85 16.49
CA ASP A 13 -2.15 6.01 16.88
C ASP A 13 -2.99 5.53 15.70
N LYS A 14 -2.32 5.04 14.64
CA LYS A 14 -2.97 4.53 13.44
C LYS A 14 -3.89 5.56 12.77
N MET A 15 -3.50 6.85 12.78
CA MET A 15 -4.30 7.97 12.25
C MET A 15 -4.93 7.66 10.89
N MET A 16 -4.18 7.07 9.96
CA MET A 16 -4.67 6.76 8.61
C MET A 16 -5.88 5.81 8.58
N PHE A 17 -6.07 4.97 9.61
CA PHE A 17 -7.25 4.12 9.73
C PHE A 17 -8.48 4.85 10.28
N GLN A 18 -8.28 6.00 10.91
CA GLN A 18 -9.33 6.81 11.55
C GLN A 18 -9.93 7.84 10.59
N ILE A 19 -9.27 8.09 9.45
CA ILE A 19 -9.72 9.04 8.45
C ILE A 19 -11.07 8.57 7.86
N LYS A 20 -12.12 9.31 8.21
CA LYS A 20 -13.46 9.19 7.64
C LYS A 20 -13.56 10.14 6.45
N ASP A 21 -12.87 9.80 5.37
CA ASP A 21 -12.94 10.61 4.14
C ASP A 21 -14.22 10.34 3.36
N ASP A 22 -14.84 11.43 2.91
CA ASP A 22 -15.72 11.48 1.76
C ASP A 22 -14.85 11.40 0.49
N LEU A 23 -14.44 10.18 0.13
CA LEU A 23 -13.72 9.94 -1.12
C LEU A 23 -14.60 10.35 -2.30
N LYS A 24 -14.33 11.54 -2.84
CA LYS A 24 -15.03 12.03 -4.03
C LYS A 24 -14.54 11.23 -5.24
N GLN A 25 -15.48 10.65 -5.97
CA GLN A 25 -15.20 10.05 -7.27
C GLN A 25 -14.69 11.17 -8.20
N THR A 26 -13.43 11.10 -8.59
CA THR A 26 -12.81 12.07 -9.49
C THR A 26 -13.06 11.73 -10.96
N GLY A 27 -13.59 10.53 -11.25
CA GLY A 27 -13.76 9.98 -12.60
C GLY A 27 -12.44 9.51 -13.26
N ALA A 28 -11.29 9.72 -12.61
CA ALA A 28 -9.99 9.34 -13.14
C ALA A 28 -9.55 7.97 -12.63
N LYS A 29 -9.32 7.02 -13.55
CA LYS A 29 -8.73 5.72 -13.20
C LYS A 29 -7.36 5.91 -12.54
N THR A 30 -7.23 5.43 -11.31
CA THR A 30 -6.04 5.56 -10.48
C THR A 30 -5.52 4.19 -10.13
N LYS A 31 -4.28 3.89 -10.51
CA LYS A 31 -3.54 2.70 -10.09
C LYS A 31 -2.75 2.98 -8.81
N VAL A 32 -2.82 2.11 -7.82
CA VAL A 32 -2.03 2.18 -6.58
C VAL A 32 -1.36 0.83 -6.31
N TYR A 33 -0.04 0.83 -6.25
CA TYR A 33 0.76 -0.32 -5.84
C TYR A 33 1.23 -0.12 -4.40
N PHE A 34 0.84 -1.03 -3.53
CA PHE A 34 1.26 -1.10 -2.13
C PHE A 34 2.25 -2.24 -1.97
N THR A 35 3.33 -1.99 -1.23
CA THR A 35 4.28 -3.03 -0.87
C THR A 35 4.94 -2.80 0.48
N VAL A 36 5.44 -3.88 1.07
CA VAL A 36 6.15 -3.93 2.34
C VAL A 36 6.96 -5.23 2.40
N GLY A 37 8.11 -5.22 3.05
CA GLY A 37 8.90 -6.42 3.29
C GLY A 37 8.30 -7.30 4.39
N ASP A 38 8.36 -8.62 4.22
CA ASP A 38 7.84 -9.58 5.19
C ASP A 38 8.57 -9.57 6.55
N ARG A 39 9.81 -9.09 6.61
CA ARG A 39 10.61 -8.95 7.83
C ARG A 39 10.43 -7.61 8.53
N GLU A 40 9.49 -6.76 8.09
CA GLU A 40 9.16 -5.49 8.76
C GLU A 40 8.24 -5.68 9.98
N VAL A 41 8.68 -6.56 10.88
CA VAL A 41 7.99 -6.91 12.12
C VAL A 41 8.93 -6.71 13.29
N ASN A 42 8.45 -6.06 14.35
CA ASN A 42 9.17 -5.90 15.61
C ASN A 42 8.21 -6.01 16.79
N ASN A 43 8.71 -5.79 18.01
CA ASN A 43 7.91 -5.92 19.24
C ASN A 43 6.75 -4.93 19.36
N GLN A 44 6.75 -3.85 18.57
CA GLN A 44 5.73 -2.80 18.62
C GLN A 44 4.79 -2.89 17.42
N TRP A 45 5.32 -3.17 16.22
CA TRP A 45 4.61 -3.01 14.96
C TRP A 45 4.76 -4.23 14.06
N ASN A 46 3.69 -4.54 13.34
CA ASN A 46 3.67 -5.53 12.27
C ASN A 46 3.20 -4.84 10.99
N MET A 47 4.15 -4.29 10.23
CA MET A 47 3.86 -3.48 9.05
C MET A 47 3.17 -4.30 7.94
N PRO A 48 3.54 -5.57 7.68
CA PRO A 48 2.81 -6.42 6.76
C PRO A 48 1.33 -6.56 7.09
N ASP A 49 0.98 -6.82 8.36
CA ASP A 49 -0.41 -7.03 8.73
C ASP A 49 -1.20 -5.73 8.82
N ASP A 50 -0.56 -4.62 9.21
CA ASP A 50 -1.18 -3.29 9.13
C ASP A 50 -1.48 -2.91 7.66
N LEU A 51 -0.53 -3.13 6.74
CA LEU A 51 -0.74 -2.82 5.32
C LEU A 51 -1.82 -3.70 4.68
N LYS A 52 -1.82 -5.01 4.95
CA LYS A 52 -2.90 -5.91 4.52
C LYS A 52 -4.25 -5.42 5.02
N SER A 53 -4.35 -5.10 6.31
CA SER A 53 -5.59 -4.63 6.93
C SER A 53 -6.08 -3.32 6.32
N PHE A 54 -5.16 -2.41 5.99
CA PHE A 54 -5.47 -1.13 5.35
C PHE A 54 -5.98 -1.32 3.92
N VAL A 55 -5.29 -2.12 3.11
CA VAL A 55 -5.69 -2.42 1.73
C VAL A 55 -7.04 -3.13 1.70
N GLU A 56 -7.30 -4.08 2.59
CA GLU A 56 -8.59 -4.77 2.66
C GLU A 56 -9.73 -3.81 3.04
N LYS A 57 -9.50 -2.87 3.97
CA LYS A 57 -10.46 -1.80 4.27
C LYS A 57 -10.70 -0.89 3.07
N LEU A 58 -9.67 -0.60 2.26
CA LEU A 58 -9.80 0.25 1.08
C LEU A 58 -10.56 -0.46 -0.05
N LYS A 59 -10.28 -1.74 -0.31
CA LYS A 59 -11.01 -2.56 -1.30
C LYS A 59 -12.50 -2.69 -0.96
N LYS A 60 -12.85 -2.85 0.32
CA LYS A 60 -14.25 -2.92 0.79
C LYS A 60 -15.06 -1.63 0.55
N ARG A 61 -14.40 -0.51 0.21
CA ARG A 61 -15.10 0.72 -0.17
C ARG A 61 -15.57 0.73 -1.63
N GLU A 62 -15.18 -0.27 -2.43
CA GLU A 62 -15.63 -0.47 -3.82
C GLU A 62 -15.49 0.77 -4.71
N ILE A 63 -14.36 1.49 -4.58
CA ILE A 63 -14.06 2.69 -5.36
C ILE A 63 -13.79 2.26 -6.81
N LYS A 64 -14.74 2.52 -7.71
CA LYS A 64 -14.75 2.00 -9.09
C LYS A 64 -13.52 2.41 -9.91
N GLU A 65 -13.00 3.60 -9.67
CA GLU A 65 -11.87 4.15 -10.40
C GLU A 65 -10.51 3.73 -9.82
N LEU A 66 -10.48 2.94 -8.74
CA LEU A 66 -9.25 2.59 -8.03
C LEU A 66 -8.83 1.15 -8.30
N ASP A 67 -7.68 0.99 -8.95
CA ASP A 67 -7.03 -0.30 -9.18
C ASP A 67 -5.89 -0.49 -8.16
N ILE A 68 -5.99 -1.54 -7.34
CA ILE A 68 -5.08 -1.77 -6.21
C ILE A 68 -4.31 -3.06 -6.41
N LYS A 69 -2.98 -2.98 -6.38
CA LYS A 69 -2.09 -4.13 -6.20
C LYS A 69 -1.43 -4.06 -4.83
N LEU A 70 -1.44 -5.18 -4.10
CA LEU A 70 -0.67 -5.37 -2.86
C LEU A 70 0.35 -6.48 -3.09
N GLU A 71 1.59 -6.24 -2.72
CA GLU A 71 2.68 -7.21 -2.78
C GLU A 71 3.41 -7.23 -1.44
N ILE A 72 3.73 -8.41 -0.92
CA ILE A 72 4.58 -8.54 0.28
C ILE A 72 5.92 -9.10 -0.20
N GLY A 73 7.01 -8.35 -0.02
CA GLY A 73 8.33 -8.76 -0.46
C GLY A 73 8.88 -9.85 0.44
N GLU A 74 9.15 -11.03 -0.13
CA GLU A 74 9.70 -12.16 0.60
C GLU A 74 11.17 -11.93 0.96
N ASN A 75 11.55 -12.22 2.20
CA ASN A 75 12.88 -12.00 2.76
C ASN A 75 13.36 -10.54 2.74
N GLU A 76 12.44 -9.58 2.59
CA GLU A 76 12.74 -8.17 2.48
C GLU A 76 12.56 -7.43 3.82
N THR A 77 13.45 -6.47 4.06
CA THR A 77 13.42 -5.55 5.20
C THR A 77 13.01 -4.16 4.74
N HIS A 78 12.81 -3.25 5.70
CA HIS A 78 12.48 -1.84 5.42
C HIS A 78 13.43 -1.15 4.43
N ASN A 79 14.72 -1.49 4.48
CA ASN A 79 15.73 -0.89 3.60
C ASN A 79 15.89 -1.63 2.28
N SER A 80 15.69 -2.96 2.27
CA SER A 80 15.97 -3.80 1.10
C SER A 80 14.76 -3.91 0.16
N ILE A 81 13.54 -3.64 0.63
CA ILE A 81 12.33 -3.66 -0.19
C ILE A 81 12.31 -2.56 -1.28
N PHE A 82 13.03 -1.45 -1.08
CA PHE A 82 12.90 -0.27 -1.94
C PHE A 82 13.24 -0.53 -3.43
N PRO A 83 14.36 -1.19 -3.80
CA PRO A 83 14.67 -1.50 -5.19
C PRO A 83 13.59 -2.35 -5.88
N SER A 84 13.15 -3.44 -5.24
CA SER A 84 12.12 -4.33 -5.80
C SER A 84 10.77 -3.61 -5.91
N ALA A 85 10.39 -2.84 -4.88
CA ALA A 85 9.21 -1.99 -4.87
C ALA A 85 9.18 -0.98 -6.01
N LEU A 86 10.31 -0.30 -6.28
CA LEU A 86 10.41 0.68 -7.36
C LEU A 86 10.21 0.00 -8.71
N SER A 87 10.92 -1.10 -8.99
CA SER A 87 10.81 -1.81 -10.26
C SER A 87 9.43 -2.43 -10.48
N ASN A 88 8.84 -3.07 -9.46
CA ASN A 88 7.52 -3.70 -9.56
C ASN A 88 6.39 -2.67 -9.61
N GLY A 89 6.52 -1.59 -8.83
CA GLY A 89 5.57 -0.49 -8.80
C GLY A 89 5.52 0.29 -10.12
N LEU A 90 6.68 0.60 -10.71
CA LEU A 90 6.73 1.26 -12.02
C LEU A 90 6.06 0.42 -13.10
N ARG A 91 6.38 -0.89 -13.16
CA ARG A 91 5.71 -1.84 -14.04
C ARG A 91 4.20 -1.84 -13.85
N PHE A 92 3.70 -1.94 -12.62
CA PHE A 92 2.25 -1.91 -12.38
C PHE A 92 1.59 -0.61 -12.86
N VAL A 93 2.18 0.54 -12.51
CA VAL A 93 1.61 1.85 -12.81
C VAL A 93 1.67 2.16 -14.31
N PHE A 94 2.72 1.74 -15.02
CA PHE A 94 2.99 2.14 -16.41
C PHE A 94 2.87 1.04 -17.46
N ASP A 95 2.86 -0.27 -17.12
CA ASP A 95 2.72 -1.38 -18.09
C ASP A 95 1.27 -1.54 -18.58
N GLY A 96 0.69 -0.42 -19.04
CA GLY A 96 -0.41 -0.40 -20.00
C GLY A 96 0.06 -0.05 -21.42
N ILE A 97 1.33 -0.34 -21.75
CA ILE A 97 1.84 -0.40 -23.13
C ILE A 97 1.70 -1.84 -23.62
#